data_AF-A0A6L5EI36-F1
#
_entry.id   AF-A0A6L5EI36-F1
#
_cell.length_a   1.000
_cell.length_b   1.000
_cell.length_c   1.000
_cell.angle_alpha   90.00
_cell.angle_beta   90.00
_cell.angle_gamma   90.00
#
_symmetry.space_group_name_H-M   'P 1'
#
loop_
_entity.id
_entity.type
_entity.pdbx_description
1 polymer ?
#
loop_
_entity_poly.entity_id
_entity_poly.type
_entity_poly.pdbx_seq_one_letter_code
_entity_poly.pdbx_strand_id
1 'polypeptide(L)'
;MLATTLLLSALPLDAPIYQEPILPESVAVQQEAQAPAVQGEAHRYSGSGPAAEAFQKWFAGEEFVAPEAETKDYRPLELPNGQVAWGGAVIVKDANGEFSLQ
;
A
#
# COMPACT_ATOMS: atom_id res chain seq x y z
N MET A 1 -58.10 -19.93 47.55
CA MET A 1 -57.95 -21.25 46.90
C MET A 1 -58.46 -21.09 45.48
N LEU A 2 -57.56 -20.89 44.50
CA LEU A 2 -56.99 -21.89 43.57
C LEU A 2 -57.99 -22.43 42.53
N ALA A 3 -57.83 -22.00 41.27
CA ALA A 3 -57.86 -22.78 40.01
C ALA A 3 -58.05 -21.78 38.84
N THR A 4 -56.97 -21.29 38.22
CA THR A 4 -56.31 -21.84 37.01
C THR A 4 -57.24 -22.04 35.81
N THR A 5 -57.10 -21.19 34.80
CA THR A 5 -57.08 -21.65 33.38
C THR A 5 -56.41 -20.58 32.52
N LEU A 6 -55.11 -20.78 32.26
CA LEU A 6 -54.35 -20.09 31.22
C LEU A 6 -54.64 -20.80 29.89
N LEU A 7 -55.39 -20.17 28.99
CA LEU A 7 -55.43 -20.59 27.59
C LEU A 7 -54.34 -19.83 26.84
N LEU A 8 -53.19 -20.50 26.73
CA LEU A 8 -52.03 -20.06 25.96
C LEU A 8 -52.26 -20.44 24.50
N SER A 9 -52.71 -19.49 23.68
CA SER A 9 -52.80 -19.67 22.22
C SER A 9 -51.41 -19.48 21.61
N ALA A 10 -50.74 -20.58 21.27
CA ALA A 10 -49.51 -20.57 20.50
C ALA A 10 -49.84 -20.33 19.02
N LEU A 11 -49.55 -19.13 18.52
CA LEU A 11 -49.46 -18.89 17.08
C LEU A 11 -48.06 -19.37 16.62
N PRO A 12 -47.93 -20.26 15.62
CA PRO A 12 -46.65 -20.43 14.98
C PRO A 12 -46.38 -19.15 14.19
N LEU A 13 -45.49 -18.30 14.71
CA LEU A 13 -44.91 -17.23 13.90
C LEU A 13 -44.01 -17.93 12.87
N ASP A 14 -44.60 -18.31 11.74
CA ASP A 14 -43.86 -18.60 10.51
C ASP A 14 -43.34 -17.25 9.99
N ALA A 15 -42.33 -16.72 10.68
CA ALA A 15 -41.65 -15.52 10.24
C ALA A 15 -40.77 -15.93 9.06
N PRO A 16 -40.95 -15.36 7.86
CA PRO A 16 -39.97 -15.57 6.81
C PRO A 16 -38.64 -15.03 7.33
N ILE A 17 -37.64 -15.90 7.45
CA ILE A 17 -36.26 -15.49 7.72
C ILE A 17 -35.86 -14.61 6.53
N TYR A 18 -35.92 -13.29 6.72
CA TYR A 18 -35.40 -12.36 5.74
C TYR A 18 -33.87 -12.41 5.87
N GLN A 19 -33.23 -13.20 5.02
CA GLN A 19 -31.80 -13.11 4.81
C GLN A 19 -31.58 -11.94 3.85
N GLU A 20 -30.99 -10.86 4.35
CA GLU A 20 -30.54 -9.78 3.50
C GLU A 20 -29.54 -10.35 2.46
N PRO A 21 -29.69 -10.06 1.16
CA PRO A 21 -28.71 -10.48 0.17
C PRO A 21 -27.37 -9.89 0.58
N ILE A 22 -26.37 -10.73 0.82
CA ILE A 22 -25.00 -10.27 1.02
C ILE A 22 -24.59 -9.69 -0.32
N LEU A 23 -24.77 -8.38 -0.50
CA LEU A 23 -24.15 -7.66 -1.59
C LEU A 23 -22.65 -7.89 -1.40
N PRO A 24 -21.91 -8.38 -2.41
CA PRO A 24 -20.47 -8.41 -2.29
C PRO A 24 -20.07 -6.98 -1.98
N GLU A 25 -19.51 -6.75 -0.79
CA GLU A 25 -18.77 -5.52 -0.56
C GLU A 25 -17.81 -5.46 -1.73
N SER A 26 -17.97 -4.43 -2.56
CA SER A 26 -16.99 -4.15 -3.60
C SER A 26 -15.69 -3.99 -2.83
N VAL A 27 -14.87 -5.04 -2.85
CA VAL A 27 -13.47 -4.92 -2.49
C VAL A 27 -12.97 -3.93 -3.53
N ALA A 28 -13.01 -2.66 -3.17
CA ALA A 28 -12.10 -1.69 -3.72
C ALA A 28 -10.74 -2.28 -3.36
N VAL A 29 -10.25 -3.13 -4.27
CA VAL A 29 -8.82 -3.26 -4.50
C VAL A 29 -8.41 -1.80 -4.49
N GLN A 30 -7.68 -1.41 -3.44
CA GLN A 30 -7.09 -0.08 -3.39
C GLN A 30 -6.24 -0.04 -4.64
N GLN A 31 -6.82 0.51 -5.70
CA GLN A 31 -6.13 0.84 -6.91
C GLN A 31 -5.11 1.82 -6.40
N GLU A 32 -3.87 1.35 -6.26
CA GLU A 32 -2.70 2.20 -6.07
C GLU A 32 -2.98 3.43 -6.91
N ALA A 33 -3.24 4.54 -6.21
CA ALA A 33 -3.58 5.79 -6.86
C ALA A 33 -2.52 5.94 -7.94
N GLN A 34 -2.94 5.91 -9.21
CA GLN A 34 -2.03 6.06 -10.33
C GLN A 34 -1.37 7.40 -10.09
N ALA A 35 -0.16 7.33 -9.53
CA ALA A 35 0.68 8.47 -9.29
C ALA A 35 0.79 9.19 -10.63
N PRO A 36 0.76 10.53 -10.65
CA PRO A 36 0.85 11.29 -11.89
C PRO A 36 1.96 10.68 -12.73
N ALA A 37 1.62 10.29 -13.98
CA ALA A 37 2.50 9.50 -14.83
C ALA A 37 3.90 10.08 -14.79
N VAL A 38 4.76 9.45 -13.99
CA VAL A 38 6.11 9.95 -13.77
C VAL A 38 6.82 9.68 -15.08
N GLN A 39 7.23 10.74 -15.78
CA GLN A 39 7.95 10.59 -17.04
C GLN A 39 9.39 10.17 -16.71
N GLY A 40 9.58 8.90 -16.39
CA GLY A 40 10.87 8.38 -15.95
C GLY A 40 10.80 7.03 -15.25
N GLU A 41 11.95 6.40 -15.10
CA GLU A 41 12.12 5.23 -14.24
C GLU A 41 12.11 5.69 -12.79
N ALA A 42 11.21 5.13 -11.96
CA ALA A 42 10.99 5.57 -10.59
C ALA A 42 11.11 4.42 -9.60
N HIS A 43 11.89 4.62 -8.54
CA HIS A 43 12.14 3.63 -7.49
C HIS A 43 11.98 4.25 -6.11
N ARG A 44 11.43 3.48 -5.17
CA ARG A 44 11.28 3.92 -3.78
C ARG A 44 12.55 3.59 -2.99
N TYR A 45 13.14 4.59 -2.36
CA TYR A 45 14.25 4.41 -1.43
C TYR A 45 13.72 4.02 -0.05
N SER A 46 14.24 2.94 0.52
CA SER A 46 13.80 2.44 1.84
C SER A 46 14.55 3.07 3.01
N GLY A 47 15.71 3.69 2.78
CA GLY A 47 16.63 4.12 3.85
C GLY A 47 17.59 3.02 4.32
N SER A 48 17.60 1.84 3.68
CA SER A 48 18.51 0.74 4.00
C SER A 48 19.90 0.94 3.37
N GLY A 49 20.93 0.35 3.97
CA GLY A 49 22.28 0.30 3.39
C GLY A 49 22.31 -0.39 2.02
N PRO A 50 21.74 -1.61 1.87
CA PRO A 50 21.64 -2.29 0.57
C PRO A 50 20.89 -1.48 -0.49
N ALA A 51 19.81 -0.78 -0.11
CA ALA A 51 19.13 0.13 -1.03
C ALA A 51 20.04 1.29 -1.44
N ALA A 52 20.78 1.88 -0.51
CA ALA A 52 21.69 2.98 -0.83
C ALA A 52 22.74 2.55 -1.86
N GLU A 53 23.30 1.35 -1.74
CA GLU A 53 24.23 0.78 -2.74
C GLU A 53 23.57 0.58 -4.11
N ALA A 54 22.34 0.06 -4.15
CA ALA A 54 21.58 -0.10 -5.39
C ALA A 54 21.34 1.25 -6.10
N PHE A 55 20.93 2.28 -5.36
CA PHE A 55 20.75 3.62 -5.91
C PHE A 55 22.08 4.24 -6.37
N GLN A 56 23.18 4.05 -5.65
CA GLN A 56 24.49 4.55 -6.07
C GLN A 56 24.94 3.95 -7.41
N LYS A 57 24.72 2.65 -7.63
CA LYS A 57 25.00 2.00 -8.93
C LYS A 57 24.11 2.55 -10.04
N TRP A 58 22.82 2.74 -9.76
CA TRP A 58 21.88 3.33 -10.71
C TRP A 58 22.24 4.78 -11.07
N PHE A 59 22.71 5.58 -10.10
CA PHE A 59 23.25 6.92 -10.34
C PHE A 59 24.52 6.91 -11.18
N ALA A 60 25.34 5.86 -11.07
CA ALA A 60 26.52 5.65 -11.91
C ALA A 60 26.19 5.18 -13.34
N GLY A 61 24.91 4.97 -13.65
CA GLY A 61 24.43 4.58 -14.98
C GLY A 61 24.23 3.07 -15.18
N GLU A 62 24.36 2.26 -14.13
CA GLU A 62 23.99 0.85 -14.16
C GLU A 62 22.46 0.67 -14.16
N GLU A 63 21.99 -0.55 -14.43
CA GLU A 63 20.58 -0.91 -14.26
C GLU A 63 20.23 -0.92 -12.76
N PHE A 64 19.02 -0.45 -12.42
CA PHE A 64 18.56 -0.54 -11.05
C PHE A 64 18.21 -1.99 -10.71
N VAL A 65 18.86 -2.52 -9.69
CA VAL A 65 18.54 -3.84 -9.13
C VAL A 65 18.13 -3.66 -7.67
N ALA A 66 16.87 -3.95 -7.36
CA ALA A 66 16.37 -3.90 -6.00
C ALA A 66 17.10 -4.93 -5.12
N PRO A 67 17.51 -4.57 -3.88
CA PRO A 67 18.18 -5.50 -2.99
C PRO A 67 17.21 -6.60 -2.51
N GLU A 68 17.70 -7.84 -2.41
CA GLU A 68 16.90 -8.98 -1.94
C GLU A 68 16.58 -8.91 -0.43
N ALA A 69 17.43 -8.23 0.33
CA ALA A 69 17.30 -8.05 1.76
C ALA A 69 17.57 -6.60 2.16
N GLU A 70 16.77 -6.09 3.08
CA GLU A 70 16.86 -4.71 3.56
C GLU A 70 17.15 -4.64 5.05
N THR A 71 17.93 -3.64 5.42
CA THR A 71 18.30 -3.31 6.80
C THR A 71 17.59 -2.04 7.27
N LYS A 72 17.39 -1.90 8.59
CA LYS A 72 16.72 -0.73 9.19
C LYS A 72 17.72 0.36 9.58
N ASP A 73 18.54 0.79 8.63
CA ASP A 73 19.58 1.78 8.90
C ASP A 73 19.07 3.24 8.93
N TYR A 74 17.93 3.51 8.28
CA TYR A 74 17.33 4.85 8.16
C TYR A 74 18.32 5.93 7.71
N ARG A 75 19.17 5.60 6.74
CA ARG A 75 20.22 6.51 6.24
C ARG A 75 19.64 7.49 5.21
N PRO A 76 20.14 8.74 5.16
CA PRO A 76 19.90 9.61 4.03
C PRO A 76 20.72 9.16 2.81
N LEU A 77 20.20 9.45 1.62
CA LEU A 77 20.88 9.23 0.34
C LEU A 77 20.97 10.55 -0.42
N GLU A 78 22.17 10.97 -0.79
CA GLU A 78 22.38 12.15 -1.63
C GLU A 78 22.25 11.78 -3.12
N LEU A 79 21.44 12.54 -3.85
CA LEU A 79 21.27 12.42 -5.29
C LEU A 79 22.37 13.20 -6.02
N PRO A 80 22.64 12.90 -7.30
CA PRO A 80 23.65 13.62 -8.10
C PRO A 80 23.43 15.14 -8.21
N ASN A 81 22.20 15.61 -8.03
CA ASN A 81 21.85 17.03 -8.05
C ASN A 81 21.97 17.71 -6.66
N GLY A 82 22.46 17.00 -5.64
CA GLY A 82 22.62 17.47 -4.26
C GLY A 82 21.35 17.40 -3.41
N GLN A 83 20.22 16.91 -3.93
CA GLN A 83 19.03 16.64 -3.11
C GLN A 83 19.28 15.45 -2.17
N VAL A 84 18.60 15.43 -1.03
CA VAL A 84 18.72 14.34 -0.04
C VAL A 84 17.40 13.58 0.06
N ALA A 85 17.44 12.29 -0.26
CA ALA A 85 16.33 11.35 -0.09
C ALA A 85 16.36 10.71 1.30
N TRP A 86 15.19 10.56 1.91
CA TRP A 86 14.98 9.81 3.14
C TRP A 86 14.21 8.51 2.85
N GLY A 87 14.22 7.58 3.80
CA GLY A 87 13.43 6.35 3.70
C GLY A 87 11.95 6.67 3.42
N GLY A 88 11.42 6.05 2.37
CA GLY A 88 10.09 6.28 1.82
C GLY A 88 10.04 7.19 0.60
N ALA A 89 11.11 7.95 0.30
CA ALA A 89 11.14 8.84 -0.86
C ALA A 89 11.10 8.07 -2.18
N VAL A 90 10.45 8.64 -3.20
CA VAL A 90 10.47 8.12 -4.57
C VAL A 90 11.48 8.92 -5.37
N ILE A 91 12.46 8.23 -5.96
CA ILE A 91 13.51 8.82 -6.77
C ILE A 91 13.22 8.48 -8.22
N VAL A 92 13.24 9.50 -9.07
CA VAL A 92 12.86 9.43 -10.48
C VAL A 92 14.05 9.80 -11.33
N LYS A 93 14.33 9.00 -12.37
CA LYS A 93 15.26 9.33 -13.45
C LYS A 93 14.48 9.74 -14.69
N ASP A 94 14.65 10.98 -15.13
CA ASP A 94 13.99 11.51 -16.31
C ASP A 94 14.65 11.05 -17.63
N ALA A 95 14.11 11.50 -18.77
CA ALA A 95 14.64 11.17 -20.10
C ALA A 95 16.03 11.78 -20.39
N ASN A 96 16.45 12.81 -19.65
CA ASN A 96 17.79 13.40 -19.74
C ASN A 96 18.81 12.69 -18.82
N GLY A 97 18.34 11.75 -18.00
CA GLY A 97 19.14 11.05 -16.99
C GLY A 97 19.31 11.83 -15.70
N GLU A 98 18.54 12.91 -15.50
CA GLU A 98 18.55 13.68 -14.26
C GLU A 98 17.69 13.00 -13.19
N PHE A 99 18.14 13.07 -11.95
CA PHE A 99 17.45 12.49 -10.81
C PHE A 99 16.70 13.55 -10.01
N SER A 100 15.49 13.23 -9.57
CA SER A 100 14.68 14.10 -8.72
C SER A 100 13.85 13.31 -7.71
N LEU A 101 13.46 13.98 -6.63
CA LEU A 101 12.52 13.45 -5.64
C LEU A 101 11.08 13.79 -6.02
N GLN A 102 10.17 12.84 -5.78
CA GLN A 102 8.72 13.01 -5.95
C GLN A 102 7.98 13.01 -4.61
#